data_AF-A0A2X4VKW8-F1
#
_entry.id   AF-A0A2X4VKW8-F1
#
_cell.length_a   1.000
_cell.length_b   1.000
_cell.length_c   1.000
_cell.angle_alpha   90.00
_cell.angle_beta   90.00
_cell.angle_gamma   90.00
#
_symmetry.space_group_name_H-M   'P 1'
#
loop_
_entity.id
_entity.type
_entity.pdbx_description
1 polymer ?
#
loop_
_entity_poly.entity_id
_entity_poly.type
_entity_poly.pdbx_seq_one_letter_code
_entity_poly.pdbx_strand_id
1 'polypeptide(L)'
;MRKTYEFEAIIQKLDGMNAANIEFPYFIETEFGTKGQVKVKVCFKDYEYRGSLANMGLEYHCIGVVQRVRQAIGKQPGDRIKGRMYRDTEPRGRFT
;
A
#
# COMPACT_ATOMS: atom_id res chain seq x y z
N MET A 1 -16.03 7.85 -12.07
CA MET A 1 -16.05 7.35 -10.67
C MET A 1 -14.75 6.62 -10.40
N ARG A 2 -14.10 6.88 -9.26
CA ARG A 2 -12.85 6.19 -8.89
C ARG A 2 -13.21 4.94 -8.09
N LYS A 3 -12.70 3.77 -8.48
CA LYS A 3 -12.89 2.54 -7.71
C LYS A 3 -12.02 2.61 -6.45
N THR A 4 -12.66 2.50 -5.30
CA THR A 4 -12.03 2.51 -3.99
C THR A 4 -12.14 1.13 -3.38
N TYR A 5 -11.03 0.62 -2.86
CA TYR A 5 -10.93 -0.65 -2.18
C TYR A 5 -10.70 -0.39 -0.70
N GLU A 6 -11.58 -0.92 0.14
CA GLU A 6 -11.42 -0.87 1.58
C GLU A 6 -10.88 -2.22 2.03
N PHE A 7 -9.82 -2.20 2.84
CA PHE A 7 -9.16 -3.41 3.28
C PHE A 7 -8.67 -3.26 4.71
N GLU A 8 -8.42 -4.39 5.34
CA GLU A 8 -7.82 -4.45 6.64
C GLU A 8 -6.61 -5.38 6.57
N ALA A 9 -5.49 -4.90 7.08
CA ALA A 9 -4.22 -5.61 7.02
C ALA A 9 -3.49 -5.48 8.35
N ILE A 10 -2.55 -6.39 8.57
CA ILE A 10 -1.61 -6.31 9.70
C ILE A 10 -0.32 -5.70 9.16
N ILE A 11 0.21 -4.73 9.90
CA ILE A 11 1.51 -4.12 9.57
C ILE A 11 2.59 -5.16 9.87
N GLN A 12 3.22 -5.71 8.86
CA GLN A 12 4.34 -6.64 9.00
C GLN A 12 5.65 -5.85 8.91
N LYS A 13 6.58 -6.11 9.82
CA LYS A 13 7.94 -5.54 9.74
C LYS A 13 8.80 -6.47 8.90
N LEU A 14 9.63 -5.91 8.02
CA LEU A 14 10.70 -6.66 7.38
C LEU A 14 11.86 -6.80 8.38
N ASP A 15 12.23 -8.03 8.71
CA ASP A 15 13.35 -8.30 9.61
C ASP A 15 14.65 -7.67 9.10
N GLY A 16 15.40 -7.05 10.00
CA GLY A 16 16.62 -6.32 9.66
C GLY A 16 16.43 -4.94 9.02
N MET A 17 15.18 -4.51 8.74
CA MET A 17 14.91 -3.18 8.17
C MET A 17 13.88 -2.38 8.99
N ASN A 18 13.97 -1.05 8.89
CA ASN A 18 12.91 -0.14 9.36
C ASN A 18 11.73 -0.03 8.37
N ALA A 19 11.71 -0.88 7.35
CA ALA A 19 10.60 -1.01 6.43
C ALA A 19 9.52 -1.92 7.04
N ALA A 20 8.27 -1.51 6.88
CA ALA A 20 7.12 -2.37 7.11
C ALA A 20 6.34 -2.48 5.81
N ASN A 21 5.56 -3.54 5.67
CA ASN A 21 4.65 -3.75 4.58
C ASN A 21 3.29 -4.21 5.12
N ILE A 22 2.28 -4.09 4.27
CA ILE A 22 0.96 -4.65 4.50
C ILE A 22 0.61 -5.55 3.31
N GLU A 23 -0.06 -6.65 3.60
CA GLU A 23 -0.63 -7.52 2.59
C GLU A 23 -1.94 -6.90 2.07
N PHE A 24 -2.08 -6.85 0.75
CA PHE A 24 -3.31 -6.39 0.12
C PHE A 24 -4.16 -7.60 -0.28
N PRO A 25 -5.38 -7.77 0.29
CA PRO A 25 -6.17 -8.99 0.14
C PRO A 25 -6.85 -9.15 -1.23
N TYR A 26 -6.57 -8.27 -2.20
CA TYR A 26 -7.16 -8.32 -3.54
C TYR A 26 -6.10 -8.63 -4.60
N PHE A 27 -6.49 -9.45 -5.58
CA PHE A 27 -5.66 -9.77 -6.74
C PHE A 27 -5.64 -8.61 -7.73
N ILE A 28 -4.52 -7.90 -7.80
CA ILE A 28 -4.42 -6.75 -8.72
C ILE A 28 -4.34 -7.11 -10.21
N GLU A 29 -4.03 -8.35 -10.56
CA GLU A 29 -4.19 -8.80 -11.94
C GLU A 29 -5.67 -8.75 -12.34
N THR A 30 -6.57 -9.26 -11.50
CA THR A 30 -8.02 -9.21 -11.73
C THR A 30 -8.55 -7.77 -11.65
N GLU A 31 -8.08 -6.99 -10.67
CA GLU A 31 -8.63 -5.65 -10.40
C GLU A 31 -8.05 -4.54 -11.31
N PHE A 32 -6.80 -4.68 -11.76
CA PHE A 32 -6.08 -3.65 -12.53
C PHE A 32 -5.60 -4.15 -13.90
N GLY A 33 -5.73 -5.45 -14.21
CA GLY A 33 -5.30 -6.02 -15.48
C GLY A 33 -3.78 -6.07 -15.66
N THR A 34 -3.01 -6.02 -14.56
CA THR A 34 -1.55 -6.01 -14.64
C THR A 34 -0.90 -6.79 -13.50
N LYS A 35 0.18 -7.52 -13.84
CA LYS A 35 1.08 -8.18 -12.89
C LYS A 35 2.23 -7.27 -12.43
N GLY A 36 2.35 -6.09 -13.02
CA GLY A 36 3.44 -5.16 -12.77
C GLY A 36 3.21 -4.27 -11.56
N GLN A 37 4.08 -3.27 -11.41
CA GLN A 37 3.94 -2.26 -10.36
C GLN A 37 2.71 -1.39 -10.61
N VAL A 38 1.76 -1.37 -9.67
CA VAL A 38 0.59 -0.50 -9.74
C VAL A 38 0.81 0.71 -8.83
N LYS A 39 0.72 1.92 -9.39
CA LYS A 39 0.73 3.15 -8.60
C LYS A 39 -0.62 3.35 -7.95
N VAL A 40 -0.62 3.56 -6.64
CA VAL A 40 -1.83 3.60 -5.82
C VAL A 40 -1.71 4.76 -4.83
N LYS A 41 -2.84 5.34 -4.43
CA LYS A 41 -2.88 6.14 -3.20
C LYS A 41 -3.61 5.35 -2.14
N VAL A 42 -3.07 5.41 -0.94
CA VAL A 42 -3.57 4.70 0.24
C VAL A 42 -3.86 5.76 1.29
N CYS A 43 -5.05 5.67 1.86
CA CYS A 43 -5.55 6.54 2.90
C CYS A 43 -5.78 5.69 4.15
N PHE A 44 -4.99 5.95 5.18
CA PHE A 44 -5.11 5.34 6.49
C PHE A 44 -5.67 6.37 7.46
N LYS A 45 -6.92 6.18 7.89
CA LYS A 45 -7.63 7.13 8.76
C LYS A 45 -7.63 8.54 8.15
N ASP A 46 -6.76 9.43 8.63
CA ASP A 46 -6.62 10.82 8.19
C ASP A 46 -5.32 11.08 7.40
N TYR A 47 -4.53 10.03 7.15
CA TYR A 47 -3.23 10.12 6.48
C TYR A 47 -3.30 9.49 5.09
N GLU A 48 -3.27 10.32 4.06
CA GLU A 48 -3.14 9.88 2.66
C GLU A 48 -1.68 9.91 2.21
N TYR A 49 -1.24 8.83 1.56
CA TYR A 49 0.06 8.80 0.90
C TYR A 49 0.00 8.04 -0.42
N ARG A 50 0.99 8.31 -1.26
CA ARG A 50 1.17 7.62 -2.54
C ARG A 50 2.11 6.43 -2.35
N GLY A 51 1.58 5.24 -2.61
CA GLY A 51 2.32 4.00 -2.58
C GLY A 51 2.46 3.40 -3.96
N SER A 52 3.12 2.24 -4.00
CA SER A 52 3.12 1.36 -5.16
C SER A 52 2.87 -0.05 -4.65
N LEU A 53 1.90 -0.73 -5.26
CA LEU A 53 1.76 -2.17 -5.09
C LEU A 53 2.86 -2.82 -5.92
N ALA A 54 3.67 -3.63 -5.25
CA ALA A 54 4.71 -4.42 -5.88
C ALA A 54 4.37 -5.91 -5.73
N ASN A 55 4.59 -6.65 -6.81
CA ASN A 55 4.66 -8.10 -6.77
C ASN A 55 6.12 -8.47 -6.48
N MET A 56 6.39 -9.07 -5.32
CA MET A 56 7.72 -9.53 -4.92
C MET A 56 7.98 -11.00 -5.33
N GLY A 57 7.26 -11.52 -6.34
CA GLY A 57 7.26 -12.94 -6.68
C GLY A 57 6.42 -13.79 -5.71
N LEU A 58 5.52 -13.15 -4.97
CA LEU A 58 4.61 -13.76 -4.01
C LEU A 58 3.21 -13.83 -4.62
N GLU A 59 2.39 -14.77 -4.16
CA GLU A 59 0.99 -14.90 -4.60
C GLU A 59 0.13 -13.68 -4.21
N TYR A 60 0.61 -12.88 -3.25
CA TYR A 60 0.00 -11.66 -2.77
C TYR A 60 0.82 -10.42 -3.13
N HIS A 61 0.14 -9.29 -3.23
CA HIS A 61 0.78 -8.00 -3.45
C HIS A 61 0.88 -7.25 -2.14
N CYS A 62 2.01 -6.60 -1.92
CA CYS A 62 2.25 -5.84 -0.71
C CYS A 62 2.49 -4.37 -1.01
N ILE A 63 2.12 -3.53 -0.03
CA ILE A 63 2.41 -2.10 -0.04
C ILE A 63 3.41 -1.80 1.06
N GLY A 64 4.52 -1.17 0.71
CA GLY A 64 5.46 -0.65 1.69
C GLY A 64 4.83 0.49 2.52
N VAL A 65 4.86 0.34 3.84
CA VAL A 65 4.48 1.35 4.83
C VAL A 65 5.75 1.81 5.55
N VAL A 66 6.34 2.89 5.04
CA VAL A 66 7.56 3.47 5.63
C VAL A 66 7.29 4.03 7.04
N GLN A 67 8.35 4.16 7.84
CA GLN A 67 8.26 4.61 9.24
C GLN A 67 7.48 5.91 9.43
N ARG A 68 7.67 6.92 8.55
CA ARG A 68 6.92 8.19 8.65
C ARG A 68 5.41 8.01 8.60
N VAL A 69 4.92 7.06 7.78
CA VAL A 69 3.49 6.79 7.64
C VAL A 69 2.99 6.16 8.93
N ARG A 70 3.71 5.15 9.44
CA ARG A 70 3.42 4.46 10.72
C ARG A 70 3.37 5.41 11.90
N GLN A 71 4.32 6.34 11.98
CA GLN A 71 4.34 7.38 13.00
C GLN A 71 3.15 8.33 12.87
N ALA A 72 2.81 8.77 11.66
CA ALA A 72 1.68 9.68 11.42
C ALA A 72 0.33 9.06 11.81
N ILE A 73 0.15 7.75 11.61
CA ILE A 73 -1.07 7.03 11.99
C ILE A 73 -1.06 6.50 13.43
N GLY A 74 0.08 6.62 14.13
CA GLY A 74 0.25 6.07 15.48
C GLY A 74 0.12 4.54 15.55
N LYS A 75 0.64 3.81 14.56
CA LYS A 75 0.58 2.34 14.50
C LYS A 75 1.95 1.72 14.40
N GLN A 76 2.10 0.53 14.97
CA GLN A 76 3.34 -0.25 14.99
C GLN A 76 3.19 -1.58 14.26
N PRO A 77 4.30 -2.25 13.88
CA PRO A 77 4.23 -3.60 13.35
C PRO A 77 3.52 -4.54 14.34
N GLY A 78 2.66 -5.42 13.82
CA GLY A 78 1.75 -6.26 14.58
C GLY A 78 0.35 -5.64 14.76
N ASP A 79 0.20 -4.33 14.58
CA ASP A 79 -1.13 -3.71 14.67
C ASP A 79 -1.96 -3.97 13.41
N ARG A 80 -3.26 -4.11 13.64
CA ARG A 80 -4.28 -4.12 12.60
C ARG A 80 -4.62 -2.69 12.17
N ILE A 81 -4.67 -2.47 10.86
CA ILE A 81 -4.99 -1.19 10.25
C ILE A 81 -6.05 -1.35 9.16
N LYS A 82 -7.04 -0.46 9.17
CA LYS A 82 -8.00 -0.31 8.08
C LYS A 82 -7.53 0.80 7.16
N GLY A 83 -7.44 0.49 5.87
CA GLY A 83 -7.02 1.41 4.83
C GLY A 83 -8.01 1.45 3.69
N ARG A 84 -8.07 2.60 3.03
CA ARG A 84 -8.73 2.75 1.73
C ARG A 84 -7.68 2.96 0.69
N MET A 85 -7.83 2.34 -0.46
CA MET A 85 -6.87 2.41 -1.55
C MET A 85 -7.57 2.59 -2.87
N TYR A 86 -6.93 3.33 -3.76
CA TYR A 86 -7.44 3.57 -5.10
C TYR A 86 -6.29 3.78 -6.08
N ARG A 87 -6.55 3.55 -7.37
CA ARG A 87 -5.54 3.72 -8.43
C ARG A 87 -5.04 5.16 -8.47
N ASP A 88 -3.72 5.36 -8.45
CA ASP A 88 -3.11 6.65 -8.72
C ASP A 88 -2.96 6.84 -10.23
N THR A 89 -3.85 7.63 -10.81
CA THR A 89 -3.85 7.98 -12.25
C THR A 89 -3.15 9.30 -12.53
N GLU A 90 -2.68 10.00 -11.48
CA GLU A 90 -1.99 11.26 -11.66
C GLU A 90 -0.54 11.04 -12.10
N PRO A 91 -0.04 11.86 -13.03
CA PRO A 91 1.35 11.81 -13.42
C PRO A 91 2.24 12.10 -12.21
N ARG A 92 3.12 11.15 -11.86
CA ARG A 92 4.24 11.41 -10.95
C ARG A 92 5.34 12.00 -11.82
N GLY A 93 5.49 13.32 -11.78
CA GLY A 93 6.51 14.01 -12.57
C GLY A 93 7.88 13.39 -12.33
N ARG A 94 8.58 13.01 -13.41
CA ARG A 94 10.04 12.95 -13.39
C ARG A 94 10.49 14.40 -13.25
N PHE A 95 11.01 14.77 -12.09
CA PHE A 95 11.97 15.88 -12.11
C PHE A 95 13.19 15.31 -12.83
N THR A 96 13.44 15.89 -14.00
CA THR A 96 14.65 15.71 -14.82
C THR A 96 15.91 15.78 -14.01
#